data_AF-A0A7C8I5K1-F1
#
_entry.id   AF-A0A7C8I5K1-F1
#
_cell.length_a   1.000
_cell.length_b   1.000
_cell.length_c   1.000
_cell.angle_alpha   90.00
_cell.angle_beta   90.00
_cell.angle_gamma   90.00
#
_symmetry.space_group_name_H-M   'P 1'
#
loop_
_entity.id
_entity.type
_entity.pdbx_description
1 polymer ?
#
loop_
_entity_poly.entity_id
_entity_poly.type
_entity_poly.pdbx_seq_one_letter_code
_entity_poly.pdbx_strand_id
1 'polypeptide(L)'
;MLQSLAQHCGFGKTDKKDCIGVLSSHPFTICAVLRAFGRGIETMPTRRQWTTGPTLSMHAFIPLERRRSLMQSCPVTYVRAAAEHTELLAANTMFYVDHAEPEWARESVEKRVGKVLSMPWSWTFGDLRDGYEYLCVVES
;
A
#
# COMPACT_ATOMS: atom_id res chain seq x y z
N MET A 1 13.59 -4.75 15.33
CA MET A 1 13.27 -4.97 13.89
C MET A 1 13.51 -3.69 13.08
N LEU A 2 12.85 -2.56 13.37
CA LEU A 2 13.09 -1.27 12.69
C LEU A 2 14.53 -0.73 12.81
N GLN A 3 15.13 -0.86 14.00
CA GLN A 3 16.51 -0.44 14.26
C GLN A 3 17.53 -1.24 13.41
N SER A 4 17.25 -2.52 13.16
CA SER A 4 18.08 -3.39 12.30
C SER A 4 17.99 -3.00 10.82
N LEU A 5 16.79 -2.63 10.33
CA LEU A 5 16.60 -2.12 8.96
C LEU A 5 17.37 -0.80 8.75
N ALA A 6 17.30 0.13 9.70
CA ALA A 6 18.05 1.39 9.62
C ALA A 6 19.57 1.17 9.65
N GLN A 7 20.04 0.23 10.47
CA GLN A 7 21.47 -0.09 10.58
C GLN A 7 22.03 -0.78 9.33
N HIS A 8 21.27 -1.69 8.71
CA HIS A 8 21.79 -2.55 7.63
C HIS A 8 21.45 -2.06 6.21
N CYS A 9 20.34 -1.36 6.02
CA CYS A 9 19.92 -0.91 4.69
C CYS A 9 20.31 0.55 4.39
N GLY A 10 20.89 1.27 5.35
CA GLY A 10 21.33 2.64 5.17
C GLY A 10 20.19 3.66 5.06
N PHE A 11 19.00 3.32 5.53
CA PHE A 11 17.86 4.26 5.59
C PHE A 11 18.27 5.53 6.35
N GLY A 12 18.01 6.70 5.75
CA GLY A 12 18.32 8.02 6.28
C GLY A 12 19.79 8.43 6.18
N LYS A 13 20.65 7.69 5.47
CA LYS A 13 22.09 8.04 5.30
C LYS A 13 22.38 8.87 4.06
N THR A 14 21.38 9.18 3.23
CA THR A 14 21.52 10.02 2.04
C THR A 14 20.49 11.13 2.05
N ASP A 15 20.77 12.26 1.37
CA ASP A 15 19.80 13.35 1.19
C ASP A 15 18.59 12.97 0.31
N LYS A 16 18.56 11.74 -0.22
CA LYS A 16 17.43 11.19 -0.97
C LYS A 16 16.42 10.59 0.00
N LYS A 17 15.14 10.93 -0.18
CA LYS A 17 14.04 10.26 0.50
C LYS A 17 14.04 8.78 0.17
N ASP A 18 14.07 7.95 1.19
CA ASP A 18 13.94 6.51 1.03
C ASP A 18 12.48 6.14 0.70
N CYS A 19 12.30 4.98 0.08
CA CYS A 19 10.99 4.45 -0.25
C CYS A 19 10.86 3.06 0.36
N ILE A 20 9.73 2.81 0.99
CA ILE A 20 9.39 1.52 1.58
C ILE A 20 8.12 1.03 0.91
N GLY A 21 8.22 -0.13 0.28
CA GLY A 21 7.12 -0.79 -0.41
C GLY A 21 6.73 -2.09 0.25
N VAL A 22 5.45 -2.42 0.24
CA VAL A 22 4.92 -3.74 0.57
C VAL A 22 3.93 -4.19 -0.49
N LEU A 23 4.01 -5.48 -0.80
CA LEU A 23 3.01 -6.20 -1.57
C LEU A 23 2.38 -7.24 -0.65
N SER A 24 1.06 -7.18 -0.47
CA SER A 24 0.36 -8.08 0.46
C SER A 24 -1.12 -8.16 0.12
N SER A 25 -1.69 -9.36 0.18
CA SER A 25 -3.15 -9.56 0.10
C SER A 25 -3.90 -9.07 1.34
N HIS A 26 -3.22 -8.97 2.48
CA HIS A 26 -3.88 -8.70 3.77
C HIS A 26 -3.93 -7.20 4.13
N PRO A 27 -5.12 -6.61 4.41
CA PRO A 27 -5.27 -5.18 4.74
C PRO A 27 -4.52 -4.71 6.00
N PHE A 28 -4.38 -5.56 7.02
CA PHE A 28 -3.65 -5.22 8.23
C PHE A 28 -2.14 -5.02 7.98
N THR A 29 -1.55 -5.75 7.03
CA THR A 29 -0.16 -5.51 6.61
C THR A 29 0.00 -4.09 6.07
N ILE A 30 -0.93 -3.66 5.22
CA ILE A 30 -0.95 -2.31 4.66
C ILE A 30 -1.09 -1.27 5.77
N CYS A 31 -2.00 -1.49 6.72
CA CYS A 31 -2.18 -0.61 7.88
C CYS A 31 -0.92 -0.53 8.74
N ALA A 32 -0.22 -1.64 8.95
CA ALA A 32 1.00 -1.69 9.74
C ALA A 32 2.13 -0.90 9.07
N VAL A 33 2.32 -1.05 7.76
CA VAL A 33 3.32 -0.29 6.99
C VAL A 33 3.00 1.21 7.00
N LEU A 34 1.75 1.58 6.71
CA LEU A 34 1.31 2.98 6.77
C LEU A 34 1.44 3.59 8.16
N ARG A 35 1.26 2.81 9.23
CA ARG A 35 1.46 3.28 10.61
C ARG A 35 2.93 3.42 10.96
N ALA A 36 3.78 2.48 10.54
CA ALA A 36 5.19 2.44 10.90
C ALA A 36 6.03 3.47 10.12
N PHE A 37 5.69 3.69 8.84
CA PHE A 37 6.49 4.51 7.93
C PHE A 37 5.74 5.70 7.33
N GLY A 38 4.43 5.78 7.54
CA GLY A 38 3.58 6.89 7.10
C GLY A 38 2.90 7.57 8.28
N ARG A 39 1.66 8.02 8.06
CA ARG A 39 0.82 8.67 9.10
C ARG A 39 -0.41 7.84 9.49
N GLY A 40 -0.46 6.58 9.09
CA GLY A 40 -1.61 5.70 9.28
C GLY A 40 -2.55 5.65 8.08
N ILE A 41 -3.54 4.76 8.15
CA ILE A 41 -4.53 4.55 7.08
C ILE A 41 -5.60 5.65 7.09
N GLU A 42 -5.86 6.26 8.25
CA GLU A 42 -6.84 7.33 8.46
C GLU A 42 -6.49 8.63 7.72
N THR A 43 -5.21 8.83 7.37
CA THR A 43 -4.76 10.00 6.60
C THR A 43 -4.86 9.79 5.09
N MET A 44 -5.25 8.60 4.66
CA MET A 44 -5.34 8.26 3.24
C MET A 44 -6.68 8.74 2.65
N PRO A 45 -6.69 9.22 1.41
CA PRO A 45 -7.93 9.58 0.74
C PRO A 45 -8.83 8.35 0.60
N THR A 46 -10.14 8.55 0.71
CA THR A 46 -11.12 7.51 0.37
C THR A 46 -10.97 7.08 -1.08
N ARG A 47 -11.45 5.87 -1.42
CA ARG A 47 -11.47 5.38 -2.81
C ARG A 47 -12.12 6.37 -3.78
N ARG A 48 -13.21 7.03 -3.37
CA ARG A 48 -13.90 8.02 -4.22
C ARG A 48 -13.00 9.22 -4.50
N GLN A 49 -12.39 9.78 -3.46
CA GLN A 49 -11.47 10.92 -3.58
C GLN A 49 -10.25 10.58 -4.45
N TRP A 50 -9.79 9.33 -4.40
CA TRP A 50 -8.73 8.83 -5.29
C TRP A 50 -9.16 8.86 -6.76
N THR A 51 -10.36 8.37 -7.07
CA THR A 51 -10.82 8.26 -8.47
C THR A 51 -11.27 9.57 -9.11
N THR A 52 -11.65 10.60 -8.33
CA THR A 52 -12.30 11.81 -8.86
C THR A 52 -11.49 13.10 -8.75
N GLY A 53 -10.36 13.12 -8.03
CA GLY A 53 -9.65 14.38 -7.72
C GLY A 53 -8.23 14.46 -8.29
N PRO A 54 -7.74 15.65 -8.66
CA PRO A 54 -6.31 15.88 -8.83
C PRO A 54 -5.67 15.75 -7.44
N THR A 55 -4.91 14.69 -7.22
CA THR A 55 -4.32 14.30 -5.93
C THR A 55 -3.32 15.34 -5.40
N LEU A 56 -3.84 16.37 -4.73
CA LEU A 56 -3.11 17.27 -3.82
C LEU A 56 -3.09 16.70 -2.38
N SER A 57 -3.27 15.40 -2.21
CA SER A 57 -3.07 14.77 -0.90
C SER A 57 -1.56 14.65 -0.66
N MET A 58 -1.09 15.16 0.48
CA MET A 58 0.31 15.09 0.94
C MET A 58 0.87 13.66 1.05
N HIS A 59 0.02 12.64 0.88
CA HIS A 59 0.41 11.24 0.70
C HIS A 59 0.21 10.82 -0.75
N ALA A 60 0.75 11.61 -1.68
CA ALA A 60 0.80 11.23 -3.08
C ALA A 60 1.57 9.92 -3.17
N PHE A 61 0.83 8.82 -3.33
CA PHE A 61 1.43 7.53 -3.64
C PHE A 61 2.40 7.74 -4.79
N ILE A 62 3.56 7.10 -4.65
CA ILE A 62 4.64 7.17 -5.61
C ILE A 62 4.10 7.02 -7.05
N PRO A 63 4.53 7.86 -8.01
CA PRO A 63 4.11 7.75 -9.40
C PRO A 63 4.26 6.33 -9.93
N LEU A 64 3.36 5.90 -10.83
CA LEU A 64 3.32 4.54 -11.38
C LEU A 64 4.70 4.06 -11.87
N GLU A 65 5.45 4.92 -12.55
CA GLU A 65 6.80 4.59 -13.05
C GLU A 65 7.77 4.22 -11.94
N ARG A 66 7.73 4.94 -10.81
CA ARG A 66 8.60 4.69 -9.67
C ARG A 66 8.13 3.47 -8.86
N ARG A 67 6.82 3.18 -8.82
CA ARG A 67 6.29 1.89 -8.29
C ARG A 67 6.81 0.70 -9.09
N ARG A 68 6.76 0.78 -10.42
CA ARG A 68 7.29 -0.26 -11.31
C ARG A 68 8.77 -0.50 -11.14
N SER A 69 9.56 0.56 -11.06
CA SER A 69 10.99 0.45 -10.82
C SER A 69 11.29 -0.24 -9.48
N LEU A 70 10.52 0.06 -8.43
CA LEU A 70 10.65 -0.60 -7.12
C LEU A 70 10.25 -2.08 -7.16
N MET A 71 9.18 -2.43 -7.88
CA MET A 71 8.80 -3.83 -8.03
C MET A 71 9.85 -4.62 -8.83
N GLN A 72 10.40 -4.00 -9.88
CA GLN A 72 11.43 -4.61 -10.72
C GLN A 72 12.75 -4.88 -9.98
N SER A 73 13.07 -4.08 -8.96
CA SER A 73 14.27 -4.28 -8.13
C SER A 73 14.08 -5.35 -7.05
N CYS A 74 12.86 -5.86 -6.85
CA CYS A 74 12.61 -6.93 -5.89
C CYS A 74 13.40 -8.19 -6.27
N PRO A 75 14.11 -8.84 -5.31
CA PRO A 75 14.83 -10.07 -5.58
C PRO A 75 13.87 -11.24 -5.90
N VAL A 76 12.62 -11.14 -5.45
CA VAL A 76 11.59 -12.18 -5.62
C VAL A 76 10.98 -12.13 -7.02
N THR A 77 11.11 -13.23 -7.76
CA THR A 77 10.74 -13.29 -9.19
C THR A 77 9.27 -12.98 -9.46
N TYR A 78 8.33 -13.50 -8.67
CA TYR A 78 6.90 -13.27 -8.93
C TYR A 78 6.49 -11.82 -8.69
N VAL A 79 7.13 -11.13 -7.73
CA VAL A 79 6.91 -9.70 -7.49
C VAL A 79 7.46 -8.87 -8.65
N ARG A 80 8.66 -9.20 -9.12
CA ARG A 80 9.29 -8.53 -10.27
C ARG A 80 8.52 -8.72 -11.58
N ALA A 81 7.85 -9.87 -11.73
CA ALA A 81 7.04 -10.21 -12.91
C ALA A 81 5.56 -9.79 -12.78
N ALA A 82 5.14 -9.26 -11.62
CA ALA A 82 3.76 -8.93 -11.38
C ALA A 82 3.28 -7.76 -12.25
N ALA A 83 2.03 -7.84 -12.72
CA ALA A 83 1.43 -6.80 -13.53
C ALA A 83 0.68 -5.80 -12.65
N GLU A 84 1.22 -4.60 -12.50
CA GLU A 84 0.55 -3.51 -11.77
C GLU A 84 -0.79 -3.10 -12.39
N HIS A 85 -1.76 -2.84 -11.54
CA HIS A 85 -3.03 -2.24 -11.95
C HIS A 85 -2.87 -0.73 -12.14
N THR A 86 -3.35 -0.19 -13.25
CA THR A 86 -3.20 1.23 -13.60
C THR A 86 -4.02 2.15 -12.70
N GLU A 87 -5.24 1.72 -12.35
CA GLU A 87 -6.20 2.53 -11.58
C GLU A 87 -6.25 2.19 -10.07
N LEU A 88 -5.70 1.04 -9.68
CA LEU A 88 -5.78 0.51 -8.33
C LEU A 88 -4.37 0.39 -7.75
N LEU A 89 -4.28 0.45 -6.43
CA LEU A 89 -3.05 0.24 -5.69
C LEU A 89 -2.85 -1.26 -5.47
N ALA A 90 -2.74 -2.01 -6.57
CA ALA A 90 -2.63 -3.46 -6.56
C ALA A 90 -1.77 -3.95 -7.73
N ALA A 91 -1.23 -5.16 -7.61
CA ALA A 91 -0.54 -5.85 -8.69
C ALA A 91 -0.99 -7.30 -8.79
N ASN A 92 -1.14 -7.79 -10.01
CA ASN A 92 -1.42 -9.19 -10.29
C ASN A 92 -0.13 -9.99 -10.18
N THR A 93 -0.01 -10.75 -9.10
CA THR A 93 1.11 -11.65 -8.85
C THR A 93 0.85 -13.07 -9.30
N MET A 94 -0.39 -13.38 -9.72
CA MET A 94 -0.88 -14.74 -9.96
C MET A 94 -0.72 -15.66 -8.74
N PHE A 95 -0.58 -15.06 -7.54
CA PHE A 95 -0.46 -15.78 -6.29
C PHE A 95 -1.85 -15.89 -5.66
N TYR A 96 -2.38 -17.10 -5.61
CA TYR A 96 -3.73 -17.36 -5.13
C TYR A 96 -3.71 -17.65 -3.63
N VAL A 97 -4.46 -16.86 -2.88
CA VAL A 97 -4.69 -17.03 -1.44
C VAL A 97 -6.19 -17.09 -1.18
N ASP A 98 -6.58 -17.71 -0.07
CA ASP A 98 -7.96 -17.59 0.40
C ASP A 98 -8.27 -16.13 0.76
N HIS A 99 -9.23 -15.52 0.07
CA HIS A 99 -9.58 -14.12 0.23
C HIS A 99 -10.65 -13.86 1.31
N ALA A 100 -11.25 -14.91 1.91
CA ALA A 100 -12.28 -14.74 2.94
C ALA A 100 -11.77 -13.97 4.18
N GLU A 101 -10.56 -14.30 4.65
CA GLU A 101 -9.91 -13.59 5.76
C GLU A 101 -9.51 -12.14 5.38
N PRO A 102 -8.84 -11.89 4.24
CA PRO A 102 -8.59 -10.55 3.74
C PRO A 102 -9.83 -9.66 3.59
N GLU A 103 -10.96 -10.21 3.14
CA GLU A 103 -12.21 -9.48 2.98
C GLU A 103 -12.76 -8.98 4.33
N TRP A 104 -12.89 -9.88 5.31
CA TRP A 104 -13.30 -9.51 6.66
C TRP A 104 -12.36 -8.46 7.28
N ALA A 105 -11.05 -8.59 7.04
CA ALA A 105 -10.08 -7.63 7.53
C ALA A 105 -10.27 -6.24 6.88
N ARG A 106 -10.55 -6.19 5.58
CA ARG A 106 -10.82 -4.95 4.83
C ARG A 106 -12.03 -4.25 5.41
N GLU A 107 -13.15 -4.97 5.56
CA GLU A 107 -14.40 -4.43 6.13
C GLU A 107 -14.20 -3.92 7.57
N SER A 108 -13.42 -4.65 8.36
CA SER A 108 -13.08 -4.27 9.73
C SER A 108 -12.29 -2.96 9.77
N VAL A 109 -11.33 -2.77 8.86
CA VAL A 109 -10.59 -1.50 8.75
C VAL A 109 -11.50 -0.38 8.28
N GLU A 110 -12.28 -0.57 7.22
CA GLU A 110 -13.21 0.45 6.71
C GLU A 110 -14.15 0.97 7.80
N LYS A 111 -14.78 0.04 8.54
CA LYS A 111 -15.70 0.39 9.64
C LYS A 111 -15.00 1.18 10.74
N ARG A 112 -13.78 0.78 11.13
CA ARG A 112 -13.01 1.45 12.19
C ARG A 112 -12.56 2.83 11.75
N VAL A 113 -11.99 2.97 10.54
CA VAL A 113 -11.53 4.25 10.01
C VAL A 113 -12.69 5.21 9.82
N GLY A 114 -13.82 4.75 9.26
CA GLY A 114 -15.03 5.56 9.12
C GLY A 114 -15.55 6.08 10.47
N LYS A 115 -15.47 5.27 11.53
CA LYS A 115 -15.79 5.71 12.90
C LYS A 115 -14.83 6.78 13.40
N VAL A 116 -13.52 6.62 13.19
CA VAL A 116 -12.49 7.59 13.61
C VAL A 116 -12.67 8.93 12.88
N LEU A 117 -12.97 8.89 11.58
CA LEU A 117 -13.14 10.09 10.76
C LEU A 117 -14.54 10.72 10.85
N SER A 118 -15.46 10.11 11.60
CA SER A 118 -16.87 10.52 11.70
C SER A 118 -17.56 10.69 10.33
N MET A 119 -17.15 9.91 9.33
CA MET A 119 -17.70 9.93 7.98
C MET A 119 -17.54 8.58 7.28
N PRO A 120 -18.35 8.26 6.26
CA PRO A 120 -18.15 7.06 5.45
C PRO A 120 -16.76 7.11 4.79
N TRP A 121 -15.94 6.10 5.10
CA TRP A 121 -14.62 5.93 4.50
C TRP A 121 -14.55 4.59 3.80
N SER A 122 -14.10 4.60 2.54
CA SER A 122 -13.95 3.40 1.72
C SER A 122 -12.47 3.11 1.46
N TRP A 123 -12.13 1.82 1.49
CA TRP A 123 -10.77 1.31 1.37
C TRP A 123 -10.12 1.80 0.09
N THR A 124 -9.06 2.60 0.24
CA THR A 124 -8.37 3.28 -0.86
C THR A 124 -7.85 2.33 -1.94
N PHE A 125 -7.39 1.15 -1.53
CA PHE A 125 -6.77 0.19 -2.45
C PHE A 125 -7.79 -0.63 -3.26
N GLY A 126 -9.09 -0.49 -2.94
CA GLY A 126 -10.18 -1.18 -3.63
C GLY A 126 -10.29 -2.67 -3.31
N ASP A 127 -11.19 -3.33 -4.03
CA ASP A 127 -11.46 -4.75 -3.84
C ASP A 127 -10.36 -5.58 -4.51
N LEU A 128 -9.83 -6.55 -3.78
CA LEU A 128 -8.76 -7.40 -4.26
C LEU A 128 -9.35 -8.55 -5.08
N ARG A 129 -8.95 -8.68 -6.34
CA ARG A 129 -9.32 -9.82 -7.18
C ARG A 129 -8.38 -10.99 -6.92
N ASP A 130 -8.81 -12.19 -7.25
CA ASP A 130 -7.97 -13.39 -7.18
C ASP A 130 -6.64 -13.19 -7.93
N GLY A 131 -5.55 -13.61 -7.31
CA GLY A 131 -4.20 -13.47 -7.85
C GLY A 131 -3.61 -12.06 -7.74
N TYR A 132 -4.35 -11.08 -7.20
CA TYR A 132 -3.82 -9.75 -6.91
C TYR A 132 -3.37 -9.61 -5.46
N GLU A 133 -2.42 -8.71 -5.26
CA GLU A 133 -1.98 -8.24 -3.94
C GLU A 133 -1.99 -6.71 -3.90
N TYR A 134 -2.28 -6.13 -2.74
CA TYR A 134 -2.22 -4.68 -2.56
C TYR A 134 -0.78 -4.19 -2.62
N LEU A 135 -0.57 -3.09 -3.34
CA LEU A 135 0.71 -2.43 -3.46
C LEU A 135 0.68 -1.11 -2.69
N CYS A 136 1.41 -1.05 -1.58
CA CYS A 136 1.57 0.16 -0.78
C CYS A 136 3.02 0.60 -0.81
N VAL A 137 3.26 1.87 -1.17
CA VAL A 137 4.60 2.46 -1.16
C VAL A 137 4.55 3.80 -0.46
N VAL A 138 5.47 4.00 0.49
CA VAL A 138 5.58 5.19 1.33
C VAL A 138 6.96 5.80 1.16
N GLU A 139 7.02 7.12 1.04
CA GLU A 139 8.28 7.89 1.09
C GLU A 139 8.53 8.36 2.52
N SER A 140 9.76 8.20 3.00
CA SER A 140 10.22 8.73 4.30
C SER A 140 10.47 10.24 4.23
#